data_AF-X7E813-F1
#
_entry.id   AF-X7E813-F1
#
_cell.length_a   1.000
_cell.length_b   1.000
_cell.length_c   1.000
_cell.angle_alpha   90.00
_cell.angle_beta   90.00
_cell.angle_gamma   90.00
#
_symmetry.space_group_name_H-M   'P 1'
#
loop_
_entity.id
_entity.type
_entity.pdbx_description
1 polymer ?
#
loop_
_entity_poly.entity_id
_entity_poly.type
_entity_poly.pdbx_seq_one_letter_code
_entity_poly.pdbx_strand_id
1 'polypeptide(L)'
;MGNMRWGDVDCAACGESWTSKPSQLYLFRVDLDPSAVLKLGYSSDPARRLRQQLGIARDTPSRILRTVSVPTGHEAVIREKAAHAYMRRHHPEMILPKSVYGDAINTRTEIYRLAAEPILRRLLDCIAADLPLSSP
;
A
#
# COMPACT_ATOMS: atom_id res chain seq x y z
N MET A 1 27.76 -7.10 32.97
CA MET A 1 26.63 -6.25 33.40
C MET A 1 26.83 -4.86 32.83
N GLY A 2 25.77 -4.27 32.27
CA GLY A 2 25.79 -2.94 31.69
C GLY A 2 24.72 -2.81 30.61
N ASN A 3 23.45 -2.78 31.03
CA ASN A 3 22.29 -2.64 30.16
C ASN A 3 22.26 -1.24 29.54
N MET A 4 22.12 -1.14 28.22
CA MET A 4 21.54 0.04 27.59
C MET A 4 20.43 -0.39 26.63
N ARG A 5 19.21 -0.32 27.16
CA ARG A 5 17.93 -0.31 26.42
C ARG A 5 17.87 1.02 25.69
N TRP A 6 17.76 1.00 24.36
CA TRP A 6 16.79 1.75 23.53
C TRP A 6 17.24 1.63 22.06
N GLY A 7 16.69 0.65 21.35
CA GLY A 7 16.85 0.51 19.90
C GLY A 7 15.65 1.10 19.20
N ASP A 8 15.52 2.43 19.22
CA ASP A 8 14.55 3.18 18.40
C ASP A 8 15.27 4.38 17.78
N VAL A 9 16.00 4.10 16.70
CA VAL A 9 16.37 5.10 15.70
C VAL A 9 15.99 4.54 14.32
N ASP A 10 14.67 4.41 14.10
CA ASP A 10 14.12 4.22 12.75
C ASP A 10 14.20 5.56 12.02
N CYS A 11 15.36 5.79 11.38
CA CYS A 11 15.53 6.83 10.39
C CYS A 11 14.52 6.60 9.25
N ALA A 12 13.73 7.61 8.90
CA ALA A 12 12.79 7.57 7.78
C ALA A 12 13.43 7.39 6.38
N ALA A 13 14.74 7.13 6.30
CA ALA A 13 15.51 6.94 5.08
C ALA A 13 16.42 5.69 5.04
N CYS A 14 16.50 4.87 6.11
CA CYS A 14 17.37 3.67 6.12
C CYS A 14 16.54 2.38 6.23
N GLY A 15 15.93 1.97 5.11
CA GLY A 15 15.04 0.82 4.98
C GLY A 15 15.70 -0.55 4.88
N GLU A 16 16.81 -0.82 5.57
CA GLU A 16 17.54 -2.10 5.41
C GLU A 16 17.01 -3.24 6.31
N SER A 17 16.36 -2.95 7.44
CA SER A 17 15.84 -4.01 8.34
C SER A 17 14.42 -4.51 8.01
N TRP A 18 13.72 -3.81 7.11
CA TRP A 18 12.35 -4.13 6.70
C TRP A 18 12.28 -4.92 5.39
N THR A 19 13.33 -4.85 4.58
CA THR A 19 13.37 -5.42 3.23
C THR A 19 13.36 -6.94 3.24
N SER A 20 13.93 -7.61 4.25
CA SER A 20 14.03 -9.08 4.30
C SER A 20 12.87 -9.78 5.02
N LYS A 21 11.97 -9.03 5.67
CA LYS A 21 10.81 -9.60 6.37
C LYS A 21 9.63 -9.79 5.42
N PRO A 22 8.76 -10.79 5.63
CA PRO A 22 7.52 -10.92 4.88
C PRO A 22 6.69 -9.65 4.91
N SER A 23 6.07 -9.34 3.78
CA SER A 23 5.23 -8.16 3.61
C SER A 23 3.98 -8.55 2.83
N GLN A 24 3.04 -7.62 2.72
CA GLN A 24 1.82 -7.80 1.94
C GLN A 24 1.60 -6.58 1.06
N LEU A 25 1.30 -6.82 -0.22
CA LEU A 25 0.64 -5.84 -1.07
C LEU A 25 -0.84 -5.80 -0.70
N TYR A 26 -1.44 -4.62 -0.74
CA TYR A 26 -2.85 -4.44 -0.44
C TYR A 26 -3.52 -3.51 -1.43
N LEU A 27 -4.80 -3.76 -1.69
CA LEU A 27 -5.73 -2.81 -2.30
C LEU A 27 -6.77 -2.41 -1.27
N PHE A 28 -6.83 -1.12 -0.97
CA PHE A 28 -7.78 -0.54 -0.03
C PHE A 28 -8.81 0.31 -0.75
N ARG A 29 -10.00 0.36 -0.16
CA ARG A 29 -11.02 1.35 -0.44
C ARG A 29 -11.19 2.24 0.78
N VAL A 30 -11.21 3.54 0.57
CA VAL A 30 -11.48 4.56 1.57
C VAL A 30 -12.69 5.35 1.10
N ASP A 31 -13.77 5.33 1.87
CA ASP A 31 -14.99 6.07 1.56
C ASP A 31 -14.84 7.51 2.06
N LEU A 32 -14.14 8.35 1.28
CA LEU A 32 -14.06 9.78 1.52
C LEU A 32 -15.35 10.49 1.09
N ASP A 33 -15.65 11.62 1.72
CA ASP A 33 -16.64 12.58 1.25
C ASP A 33 -15.96 13.54 0.23
N PRO A 34 -16.46 13.70 -1.01
CA PRO A 34 -17.72 13.18 -1.58
C PRO A 34 -17.61 11.87 -2.36
N SER A 35 -16.40 11.32 -2.52
CA SER A 35 -16.21 10.12 -3.35
C SER A 35 -15.19 9.16 -2.75
N ALA A 36 -15.54 7.89 -2.74
CA ALA A 36 -14.61 6.84 -2.34
C ALA A 36 -13.44 6.72 -3.33
N VAL A 37 -12.29 6.35 -2.79
CA VAL A 37 -11.04 6.20 -3.53
C VAL A 37 -10.38 4.87 -3.22
N LEU A 38 -9.49 4.46 -4.12
CA LEU A 38 -8.69 3.27 -3.95
C LEU A 38 -7.24 3.63 -3.64
N LYS A 39 -6.59 2.81 -2.82
CA LYS A 39 -5.15 2.88 -2.58
C LYS A 39 -4.51 1.51 -2.76
N LEU A 40 -3.48 1.46 -3.60
CA LEU A 40 -2.54 0.34 -3.65
C LEU A 40 -1.29 0.71 -2.85
N GLY A 41 -0.74 -0.25 -2.11
CA GLY A 41 0.51 -0.08 -1.37
C GLY A 41 0.96 -1.38 -0.73
N TYR A 42 1.99 -1.31 0.12
CA TYR A 42 2.48 -2.46 0.87
C TYR A 42 2.69 -2.18 2.37
N SER A 43 2.63 -3.24 3.17
CA SER A 43 2.92 -3.23 4.61
C SER A 43 3.14 -4.64 5.13
N SER A 44 3.98 -4.80 6.16
CA SER A 44 4.03 -6.03 6.96
C SER A 44 2.80 -6.21 7.87
N ASP A 45 2.09 -5.11 8.17
CA ASP A 45 0.83 -5.07 8.91
C ASP A 45 -0.13 -4.07 8.23
N PRO A 46 -0.89 -4.49 7.21
CA PRO A 46 -1.76 -3.60 6.43
C PRO A 46 -2.81 -2.91 7.29
N ALA A 47 -3.38 -3.61 8.30
CA ALA A 47 -4.45 -3.10 9.14
C ALA A 47 -3.97 -1.99 10.10
N ARG A 48 -2.78 -2.13 10.69
CA ARG A 48 -2.19 -1.07 11.52
C ARG A 48 -1.72 0.11 10.69
N ARG A 49 -1.08 -0.15 9.54
CA ARG A 49 -0.59 0.88 8.61
C ARG A 49 -1.74 1.71 8.04
N LEU A 50 -2.89 1.09 7.76
CA LEU A 50 -4.12 1.78 7.33
C LEU A 50 -4.51 2.90 8.30
N ARG A 51 -4.63 2.58 9.60
CA ARG A 51 -5.11 3.52 10.63
C ARG A 51 -4.09 4.62 10.94
N GLN A 52 -2.79 4.29 10.92
CA GLN A 52 -1.75 5.24 11.33
C GLN A 52 -1.23 6.11 10.18
N GLN A 53 -1.15 5.57 8.96
CA GLN A 53 -0.46 6.24 7.86
C GLN A 53 -1.38 7.04 6.93
N LEU A 54 -2.64 6.62 6.76
CA LEU A 54 -3.53 7.34 5.85
C LEU A 54 -4.00 8.67 6.41
N GLY A 55 -3.92 8.88 7.73
CA GLY A 55 -4.37 10.13 8.36
C GLY A 55 -5.85 10.41 8.15
N ILE A 56 -6.62 9.39 7.77
CA ILE A 56 -8.07 9.50 7.60
C ILE A 56 -8.71 9.73 8.97
N ALA A 57 -9.83 10.44 9.00
CA ALA A 57 -10.58 10.62 10.24
C ALA A 57 -10.95 9.26 10.84
N ARG A 58 -11.05 9.18 12.17
CA ARG A 58 -11.31 7.92 12.89
C ARG A 58 -12.58 7.21 12.41
N ASP A 59 -13.55 7.98 11.96
CA ASP A 59 -14.86 7.49 11.51
C ASP A 59 -14.95 7.32 9.99
N THR A 60 -13.87 7.57 9.24
CA THR A 60 -13.84 7.35 7.79
C THR A 60 -13.92 5.84 7.50
N PRO A 61 -14.99 5.34 6.85
CA PRO A 61 -15.10 3.95 6.51
C PRO A 61 -13.98 3.55 5.54
N SER A 62 -13.27 2.48 5.88
CA SER A 62 -12.22 1.93 5.03
C SER A 62 -12.21 0.42 5.12
N ARG A 63 -11.89 -0.25 4.01
CA ARG A 63 -11.85 -1.71 3.94
C ARG A 63 -10.76 -2.22 3.01
N ILE A 64 -10.28 -3.40 3.34
CA ILE A 64 -9.34 -4.15 2.50
C ILE A 64 -10.13 -4.88 1.41
N LEU A 65 -9.79 -4.62 0.16
CA LEU A 65 -10.41 -5.26 -1.00
C LEU A 65 -9.65 -6.52 -1.44
N ARG A 66 -8.32 -6.51 -1.29
CA ARG A 66 -7.43 -7.64 -1.59
C ARG A 66 -6.09 -7.46 -0.88
N THR A 67 -5.47 -8.58 -0.51
CA THR A 67 -4.06 -8.66 -0.11
C THR A 67 -3.34 -9.74 -0.92
N VAL A 68 -2.03 -9.58 -1.06
CA VAL A 68 -1.11 -10.57 -1.64
C VAL A 68 0.13 -10.62 -0.75
N SER A 69 0.36 -11.77 -0.11
CA SER A 69 1.57 -12.00 0.68
C SER A 69 2.79 -12.08 -0.24
N VAL A 70 3.86 -11.37 0.12
CA VAL A 70 5.14 -11.39 -0.59
C VAL A 70 6.25 -11.83 0.38
N PRO A 71 7.24 -12.60 -0.09
CA PRO A 71 8.27 -13.17 0.78
C PRO A 71 9.10 -12.12 1.53
N THR A 72 9.29 -10.95 0.91
CA THR A 72 10.16 -9.90 1.43
C THR A 72 9.56 -8.51 1.17
N GLY A 73 9.88 -7.54 2.03
CA GLY A 73 9.57 -6.12 1.80
C GLY A 73 10.24 -5.57 0.54
N HIS A 74 11.40 -6.10 0.16
CA HIS A 74 12.07 -5.74 -1.09
C HIS A 74 11.23 -6.10 -2.32
N GLU A 75 10.73 -7.35 -2.37
CA GLU A 75 9.80 -7.78 -3.42
C GLU A 75 8.52 -6.94 -3.41
N ALA A 76 8.00 -6.60 -2.22
CA ALA A 76 6.85 -5.72 -2.08
C ALA A 76 7.07 -4.37 -2.80
N VAL A 77 8.21 -3.73 -2.55
CA VAL A 77 8.57 -2.43 -3.15
C VAL A 77 8.71 -2.54 -4.67
N ILE A 78 9.37 -3.57 -5.17
CA ILE A 78 9.56 -3.76 -6.61
C ILE A 78 8.21 -3.92 -7.31
N ARG A 79 7.37 -4.83 -6.79
CA ARG A 79 6.07 -5.17 -7.38
C ARG A 79 5.10 -3.99 -7.28
N GLU A 80 5.10 -3.27 -6.17
CA GLU A 80 4.29 -2.06 -5.97
C GLU A 80 4.67 -0.96 -6.97
N LYS A 81 5.97 -0.63 -7.08
CA LYS A 81 6.47 0.34 -8.06
C LYS A 81 6.15 -0.04 -9.49
N ALA A 82 6.26 -1.33 -9.83
CA ALA A 82 5.91 -1.83 -11.15
C ALA A 82 4.41 -1.65 -11.45
N ALA A 83 3.53 -1.95 -10.50
CA ALA A 83 2.09 -1.71 -10.64
C ALA A 83 1.78 -0.21 -10.80
N HIS A 84 2.44 0.66 -10.04
CA HIS A 84 2.30 2.11 -10.18
C HIS A 84 2.83 2.66 -11.51
N ALA A 85 3.94 2.12 -12.00
CA ALA A 85 4.47 2.45 -13.31
C ALA A 85 3.51 2.00 -14.43
N TYR A 86 2.95 0.79 -14.33
CA TYR A 86 1.94 0.29 -15.26
C TYR A 86 0.71 1.21 -15.31
N MET A 87 0.15 1.56 -14.14
CA MET A 87 -1.01 2.45 -14.08
C MET A 87 -0.72 3.83 -14.66
N ARG A 88 0.44 4.43 -14.37
CA ARG A 88 0.84 5.71 -14.96
C ARG A 88 0.99 5.66 -16.48
N ARG A 89 1.45 4.53 -17.02
CA ARG A 89 1.70 4.35 -18.44
C ARG A 89 0.42 4.05 -19.23
N HIS A 90 -0.45 3.22 -18.68
CA HIS A 90 -1.59 2.66 -19.41
C HIS A 90 -2.95 3.21 -18.99
N HIS A 91 -3.05 3.74 -17.77
CA HIS A 91 -4.30 4.23 -17.18
C HIS A 91 -4.11 5.54 -16.39
N PRO A 92 -3.40 6.57 -16.94
CA PRO A 92 -3.14 7.81 -16.21
C PRO A 92 -4.43 8.53 -15.75
N GLU A 93 -5.52 8.38 -16.48
CA GLU A 93 -6.84 8.94 -16.16
C GLU A 93 -7.47 8.36 -14.87
N MET A 94 -7.01 7.17 -14.46
CA MET A 94 -7.47 6.48 -13.27
C MET A 94 -6.75 6.94 -11.99
N ILE A 95 -5.67 7.70 -12.13
CA ILE A 95 -4.90 8.24 -11.02
C ILE A 95 -5.53 9.56 -10.58
N LEU A 96 -5.88 9.65 -9.29
CA LEU A 96 -6.44 10.87 -8.73
C LEU A 96 -5.31 11.84 -8.34
N PRO A 97 -5.33 13.10 -8.83
CA PRO A 97 -4.40 14.11 -8.38
C PRO A 97 -4.72 14.53 -6.94
N LYS A 98 -3.69 15.00 -6.22
CA LYS A 98 -3.82 15.45 -4.81
C LYS A 98 -4.90 16.52 -4.61
N SER A 99 -5.16 17.35 -5.63
CA SER A 99 -6.23 18.36 -5.60
C SER A 99 -7.63 17.78 -5.40
N VAL A 100 -7.87 16.51 -5.73
CA VAL A 100 -9.20 15.88 -5.60
C VAL A 100 -9.50 15.41 -4.19
N TYR A 101 -8.49 14.94 -3.44
CA TYR A 101 -8.68 14.40 -2.09
C TYR A 101 -8.05 15.28 -0.99
N GLY A 102 -7.37 16.37 -1.35
CA GLY A 102 -6.84 17.35 -0.42
C GLY A 102 -6.09 16.73 0.75
N ASP A 103 -6.33 17.23 1.95
CA ASP A 103 -5.72 16.72 3.18
C ASP A 103 -6.52 15.57 3.83
N ALA A 104 -7.56 15.07 3.15
CA ALA A 104 -8.35 13.94 3.66
C ALA A 104 -7.55 12.62 3.72
N ILE A 105 -6.45 12.52 2.97
CA ILE A 105 -5.49 11.43 3.04
C ILE A 105 -4.06 12.00 3.06
N ASN A 106 -3.28 11.65 4.07
CA ASN A 106 -1.90 12.13 4.26
C ASN A 106 -0.87 11.54 3.27
N THR A 107 -1.29 10.66 2.37
CA THR A 107 -0.41 10.07 1.35
C THR A 107 -0.39 10.96 0.11
N ARG A 108 0.81 11.21 -0.43
CA ARG A 108 1.02 12.11 -1.57
C ARG A 108 0.79 11.46 -2.93
N THR A 109 0.78 10.13 -3.02
CA THR A 109 0.75 9.39 -4.28
C THR A 109 -0.14 8.16 -4.22
N GLU A 110 -0.51 7.68 -5.42
CA GLU A 110 -1.08 6.34 -5.65
C GLU A 110 -2.50 6.13 -5.12
N ILE A 111 -3.28 7.22 -5.19
CA ILE A 111 -4.72 7.20 -5.02
C ILE A 111 -5.37 7.07 -6.39
N TYR A 112 -6.34 6.17 -6.50
CA TYR A 112 -7.02 5.86 -7.75
C TYR A 112 -8.52 6.05 -7.63
N ARG A 113 -9.16 6.26 -8.79
CA ARG A 113 -10.62 6.22 -8.95
C ARG A 113 -11.14 4.82 -8.66
N LEU A 114 -12.39 4.71 -8.20
CA LEU A 114 -13.05 3.39 -8.04
C LEU A 114 -13.06 2.55 -9.31
N ALA A 115 -13.17 3.19 -10.48
CA ALA A 115 -13.15 2.49 -11.78
C ALA A 115 -11.83 1.72 -12.03
N ALA A 116 -10.75 2.01 -11.30
CA ALA A 116 -9.49 1.29 -11.38
C ALA A 116 -9.52 -0.07 -10.68
N GLU A 117 -10.54 -0.36 -9.86
CA GLU A 117 -10.63 -1.58 -9.05
C GLU A 117 -10.36 -2.88 -9.84
N PRO A 118 -11.04 -3.17 -10.97
CA PRO A 118 -10.80 -4.41 -11.71
C PRO A 118 -9.37 -4.52 -12.24
N ILE A 119 -8.75 -3.40 -12.63
CA ILE A 119 -7.39 -3.37 -13.15
C ILE A 119 -6.40 -3.66 -12.02
N LEU A 120 -6.54 -2.96 -10.89
CA LEU A 120 -5.68 -3.13 -9.72
C LEU A 120 -5.80 -4.53 -9.11
N ARG A 121 -7.02 -5.10 -9.07
CA ARG A 121 -7.24 -6.50 -8.66
C ARG A 121 -6.51 -7.46 -9.58
N ARG A 122 -6.63 -7.28 -10.89
CA ARG A 122 -5.93 -8.13 -11.86
C ARG A 122 -4.41 -8.02 -11.74
N LEU A 123 -3.86 -6.83 -11.53
CA LEU A 123 -2.43 -6.65 -11.28
C LEU A 123 -1.98 -7.42 -10.04
N LEU A 124 -2.76 -7.36 -8.96
CA LEU A 124 -2.49 -8.13 -7.74
C LEU A 124 -2.61 -9.65 -7.99
N ASP A 125 -3.58 -10.10 -8.77
CA ASP A 125 -3.72 -11.52 -9.13
C ASP A 125 -2.54 -12.00 -9.97
N CYS A 126 -2.06 -11.21 -10.93
CA CYS A 126 -0.84 -11.52 -11.69
C CYS A 126 0.39 -11.59 -10.78
N ILE A 127 0.56 -10.64 -9.85
CA ILE A 127 1.65 -10.69 -8.88
C ILE A 127 1.54 -11.94 -8.00
N ALA A 128 0.35 -12.30 -7.54
CA ALA A 128 0.14 -13.50 -6.74
C ALA A 128 0.48 -14.78 -7.51
N ALA A 129 0.19 -14.84 -8.81
CA ALA A 129 0.51 -15.98 -9.66
C ALA A 129 2.01 -16.09 -9.96
N ASP A 130 2.74 -14.98 -10.02
CA ASP A 130 4.19 -14.94 -10.23
C ASP A 130 5.00 -15.32 -9.00
N LEU A 131 4.39 -15.26 -7.81
CA LEU A 131 5.09 -15.58 -6.57
C LEU A 131 5.22 -17.09 -6.43
N PRO A 132 6.37 -17.59 -5.93
CA PRO A 132 6.50 -18.99 -5.62
C PRO A 132 5.42 -19.37 -4.60
N LEU A 133 4.75 -20.50 -4.83
CA LEU A 133 3.82 -21.08 -3.86
C LEU A 133 4.57 -21.18 -2.53
N SER A 134 4.19 -20.33 -1.58
CA SER A 134 4.73 -20.43 -0.22
C SER A 134 4.19 -21.74 0.32
N SER A 135 5.05 -22.76 0.47
CA SER A 135 4.66 -24.01 1.08
C SER A 135 4.09 -23.73 2.48
N PRO A 136 2.99 -24.41 2.87
CA PRO A 136 2.32 -24.21 4.15
C PRO A 136 3.21 -24.49 5.36
#